data_AF-A0A955DT40-F1
#
_entry.id   AF-A0A955DT40-F1
#
_cell.length_a   1.000
_cell.length_b   1.000
_cell.length_c   1.000
_cell.angle_alpha   90.00
_cell.angle_beta   90.00
_cell.angle_gamma   90.00
#
_symmetry.space_group_name_H-M   'P 1'
#
loop_
_entity.id
_entity.type
_entity.pdbx_description
1 polymer ?
#
loop_
_entity_poly.entity_id
_entity_poly.type
_entity_poly.pdbx_seq_one_letter_code
_entity_poly.pdbx_strand_id
1 'polypeptide(L)'
;QGHAQFLANKIVALGGEPTTTPRPVASAASNREMLQKVLEAERKATADYTARAEQASEFGDKGLAVQLEDMVRDESGHAEETERILRDWPL
;
A
#
# COMPACT_ATOMS: atom_id res chain seq x y z
N GLN A 1 -8.20 -7.63 0.39
CA GLN A 1 -7.56 -6.77 -0.63
C GLN A 1 -8.63 -6.23 -1.58
N GLY A 2 -8.84 -4.91 -1.56
CA GLY A 2 -9.86 -4.17 -2.34
C GLY A 2 -9.54 -2.67 -2.46
N HIS A 3 -8.27 -2.32 -2.20
CA HIS A 3 -7.84 -0.93 -2.04
C HIS A 3 -8.02 -0.12 -3.32
N ALA A 4 -7.62 -0.67 -4.47
CA ALA A 4 -7.74 0.01 -5.75
C ALA A 4 -9.19 0.39 -6.09
N GLN A 5 -10.14 -0.49 -5.81
CA GLN A 5 -11.56 -0.21 -6.04
C GLN A 5 -12.08 0.90 -5.11
N PHE A 6 -11.70 0.85 -3.83
CA PHE A 6 -12.06 1.91 -2.89
C PHE A 6 -11.49 3.26 -3.33
N LEU A 7 -10.19 3.32 -3.66
CA LEU A 7 -9.51 4.53 -4.08
C LEU A 7 -10.12 5.09 -5.37
N ALA A 8 -10.42 4.24 -6.35
CA ALA A 8 -11.08 4.67 -7.58
C ALA A 8 -12.46 5.29 -7.32
N ASN A 9 -13.29 4.62 -6.50
CA ASN A 9 -14.59 5.15 -6.12
C ASN A 9 -14.47 6.47 -5.35
N LYS A 10 -13.46 6.59 -4.47
CA LYS A 10 -13.23 7.79 -3.70
C LYS A 10 -12.77 8.96 -4.57
N ILE A 11 -11.89 8.72 -5.54
CA ILE A 11 -11.45 9.72 -6.51
C ILE A 11 -12.65 10.26 -7.30
N VAL A 12 -13.54 9.37 -7.79
CA VAL A 12 -14.77 9.77 -8.48
C VAL A 12 -15.69 10.58 -7.57
N ALA A 13 -15.88 10.16 -6.32
CA ALA A 13 -16.71 10.87 -5.35
C ALA A 13 -16.18 12.28 -5.02
N LEU A 14 -14.87 12.51 -5.16
CA LEU A 14 -14.22 13.81 -5.00
C LEU A 14 -14.19 14.63 -6.32
N GLY A 15 -14.81 14.12 -7.40
CA GLY A 15 -14.91 14.79 -8.69
C GLY A 15 -13.70 14.60 -9.62
N GLY A 16 -12.81 13.66 -9.31
CA GLY A 16 -11.65 13.32 -10.15
C GLY A 16 -11.87 12.11 -11.06
N GLU A 17 -10.91 11.86 -11.94
CA GLU A 17 -10.86 10.68 -12.80
C GLU A 17 -9.71 9.75 -12.33
N PRO A 18 -10.00 8.48 -11.95
CA PRO A 18 -8.97 7.56 -11.50
C PRO A 18 -8.14 7.03 -12.67
N THR A 19 -6.86 6.76 -12.43
CA THR A 19 -6.00 6.07 -13.39
C THR A 19 -6.26 4.56 -13.38
N THR A 20 -6.14 3.91 -14.54
CA THR A 20 -6.13 2.45 -14.70
C THR A 20 -4.74 1.88 -14.88
N THR A 21 -3.70 2.72 -14.93
CA THR A 21 -2.32 2.32 -15.16
C THR A 21 -1.59 2.12 -13.83
N PRO A 22 -1.18 0.89 -13.47
CA PRO A 22 -0.45 0.64 -12.24
C PRO A 22 1.02 1.11 -12.35
N ARG A 23 1.70 1.22 -11.21
CA ARG A 23 3.15 1.41 -11.19
C ARG A 23 3.86 0.22 -11.85
N PRO A 24 5.00 0.42 -12.54
CA PRO A 24 5.79 -0.68 -13.08
C PRO A 24 6.19 -1.66 -11.99
N VAL A 25 6.04 -2.96 -12.27
CA VAL A 25 6.49 -4.04 -11.38
C VAL A 25 7.93 -4.39 -11.74
N ALA A 26 8.86 -4.25 -10.79
CA ALA A 26 10.25 -4.60 -11.01
C ALA A 26 10.42 -6.12 -11.18
N SER A 27 11.11 -6.54 -12.24
CA SER A 27 11.46 -7.95 -12.44
C SER A 27 12.44 -8.43 -11.37
N ALA A 28 12.30 -9.64 -10.85
CA ALA A 28 13.25 -10.27 -9.93
C ALA A 28 13.90 -11.50 -10.57
N ALA A 29 15.20 -11.72 -10.32
CA ALA A 29 15.96 -12.86 -10.83
C ALA A 29 15.94 -14.07 -9.89
N SER A 30 15.46 -13.92 -8.66
CA SER A 30 15.31 -15.01 -7.68
C SER A 30 14.13 -14.79 -6.75
N ASN A 31 13.68 -15.86 -6.07
CA ASN A 31 12.61 -15.79 -5.08
C ASN A 31 12.98 -14.87 -3.90
N ARG A 32 14.24 -14.88 -3.48
CA ARG A 32 14.72 -14.00 -2.40
C ARG A 32 14.67 -12.54 -2.82
N GLU A 33 15.12 -12.23 -4.04
CA GLU A 33 15.04 -10.88 -4.59
C GLU A 33 13.58 -10.42 -4.79
N MET A 34 12.70 -11.34 -5.20
CA MET A 34 11.26 -11.06 -5.30
C MET A 34 10.70 -10.61 -3.94
N LEU A 35 11.02 -11.30 -2.85
CA LEU A 35 10.54 -10.93 -1.52
C LEU A 35 11.17 -9.63 -1.00
N GLN A 36 12.42 -9.34 -1.34
CA GLN A 36 13.02 -8.04 -1.03
C GLN A 36 12.27 -6.90 -1.73
N LYS A 37 11.92 -7.09 -3.01
CA LYS A 37 11.12 -6.13 -3.79
C LYS A 37 9.69 -6.01 -3.27
N VAL A 38 9.09 -7.10 -2.80
CA VAL A 38 7.79 -7.07 -2.11
C VAL A 38 7.91 -6.23 -0.83
N LEU A 39 8.90 -6.50 0.03
CA LEU A 39 9.10 -5.74 1.27
C LEU A 39 9.28 -4.24 1.01
N GLU A 40 10.03 -3.88 -0.03
CA GLU A 40 10.17 -2.47 -0.48
C GLU A 40 8.82 -1.87 -0.91
N ALA A 41 8.02 -2.63 -1.68
CA ALA A 41 6.70 -2.20 -2.14
C ALA A 41 5.72 -2.01 -0.98
N GLU A 42 5.67 -2.95 -0.02
CA GLU A 42 4.80 -2.86 1.16
C GLU A 42 5.18 -1.65 2.03
N ARG A 43 6.46 -1.46 2.32
CA ARG A 43 6.95 -0.29 3.07
C ARG A 43 6.62 1.03 2.37
N LYS A 44 6.74 1.06 1.05
CA LYS A 44 6.34 2.22 0.26
C LYS A 44 4.82 2.45 0.34
N ALA A 45 4.01 1.40 0.26
CA ALA A 45 2.57 1.50 0.36
C ALA A 45 2.13 2.03 1.73
N THR A 46 2.71 1.52 2.83
CA THR A 46 2.53 2.04 4.19
C THR A 46 2.82 3.55 4.23
N ALA A 47 3.99 3.99 3.76
CA ALA A 47 4.34 5.41 3.76
C ALA A 47 3.41 6.28 2.90
N ASP A 48 3.05 5.80 1.70
CA ASP A 48 2.13 6.49 0.80
C ASP A 48 0.75 6.65 1.48
N TYR A 49 0.19 5.58 2.07
CA TYR A 49 -1.13 5.63 2.74
C TYR A 49 -1.13 6.43 4.03
N THR A 50 -0.07 6.38 4.85
CA THR A 50 0.06 7.22 6.04
C THR A 50 -0.01 8.69 5.67
N ALA A 51 0.76 9.13 4.68
CA ALA A 51 0.73 10.51 4.21
C ALA A 51 -0.65 10.93 3.69
N ARG A 52 -1.40 10.02 3.04
CA ARG A 52 -2.77 10.31 2.59
C ARG A 52 -3.77 10.34 3.74
N ALA A 53 -3.58 9.52 4.78
CA ALA A 53 -4.44 9.54 5.96
C ALA A 53 -4.32 10.88 6.71
N GLU A 54 -3.09 11.39 6.84
CA GLU A 54 -2.82 12.72 7.41
C GLU A 54 -3.50 13.82 6.59
N GLN A 55 -3.32 13.82 5.27
CA GLN A 55 -3.98 14.78 4.37
C GLN A 55 -5.51 14.70 4.42
N ALA A 56 -6.07 13.49 4.50
CA ALA A 56 -7.51 13.30 4.63
C ALA A 56 -8.05 13.83 5.97
N SER A 57 -7.27 13.66 7.04
CA SER A 57 -7.58 14.21 8.36
C SER A 57 -7.54 15.75 8.35
N GLU A 58 -6.51 16.34 7.74
CA GLU A 58 -6.39 17.80 7.56
C GLU A 58 -7.51 18.38 6.70
N PHE A 59 -7.94 17.64 5.68
CA PHE A 59 -9.08 17.99 4.82
C PHE A 59 -10.45 17.82 5.53
N GLY A 60 -10.48 17.18 6.70
CA GLY A 60 -11.71 16.94 7.47
C GLY A 60 -12.52 15.72 7.01
N ASP A 61 -12.00 14.90 6.10
CA ASP A 61 -12.65 13.68 5.62
C ASP A 61 -12.27 12.49 6.51
N LYS A 62 -12.94 12.39 7.68
CA LYS A 62 -12.62 11.35 8.66
C LYS A 62 -12.85 9.93 8.13
N GLY A 63 -13.85 9.74 7.26
CA GLY A 63 -14.12 8.43 6.65
C GLY A 63 -12.98 7.97 5.76
N LEU A 64 -12.43 8.88 4.94
CA LEU A 64 -11.24 8.59 4.13
C LEU A 64 -10.01 8.30 4.99
N ALA A 65 -9.76 9.12 6.02
CA ALA A 65 -8.63 8.93 6.92
C ALA A 65 -8.66 7.54 7.56
N VAL A 66 -9.81 7.13 8.13
CA VAL A 66 -9.97 5.81 8.75
C VAL A 66 -9.75 4.69 7.74
N GLN A 67 -10.30 4.80 6.52
CA GLN A 67 -10.09 3.76 5.52
C GLN A 67 -8.62 3.63 5.10
N LEU A 68 -7.89 4.74 5.02
CA LEU A 68 -6.45 4.74 4.72
C LEU A 68 -5.63 4.18 5.89
N GLU A 69 -6.00 4.47 7.14
CA GLU A 69 -5.40 3.85 8.34
C GLU A 69 -5.59 2.33 8.34
N ASP A 70 -6.75 1.83 7.89
CA ASP A 70 -6.97 0.40 7.69
C ASP A 70 -6.05 -0.19 6.60
N MET A 71 -5.81 0.53 5.50
CA MET A 71 -4.84 0.11 4.47
C MET A 71 -3.41 0.10 5.03
N VAL A 72 -3.04 1.10 5.84
CA VAL A 72 -1.75 1.14 6.55
C VAL A 72 -1.58 -0.11 7.43
N ARG A 73 -2.64 -0.52 8.15
CA ARG A 73 -2.61 -1.75 8.96
C ARG A 73 -2.36 -2.98 8.09
N ASP A 74 -3.08 -3.11 6.97
CA ASP A 74 -2.93 -4.24 6.06
C ASP A 74 -1.48 -4.35 5.55
N GLU A 75 -0.93 -3.27 4.97
CA GLU A 75 0.42 -3.30 4.38
C GLU A 75 1.53 -3.43 5.43
N SER A 76 1.33 -2.89 6.64
CA SER A 76 2.28 -3.11 7.73
C SER A 76 2.35 -4.58 8.12
N GLY A 77 1.20 -5.27 8.19
CA GLY A 77 1.17 -6.72 8.44
C GLY A 77 1.83 -7.52 7.32
N HIS A 78 1.63 -7.14 6.05
CA HIS A 78 2.30 -7.78 4.92
C HIS A 78 3.82 -7.56 4.95
N ALA A 79 4.27 -6.36 5.29
CA ALA A 79 5.69 -6.02 5.41
C ALA A 79 6.36 -6.82 6.54
N GLU A 80 5.74 -6.90 7.72
CA GLU A 80 6.26 -7.63 8.88
C GLU A 80 6.38 -9.13 8.59
N GLU A 81 5.37 -9.72 7.93
CA GLU A 81 5.39 -11.12 7.53
C GLU A 81 6.48 -11.40 6.49
N THR A 82 6.62 -10.52 5.49
CA THR A 82 7.67 -10.64 4.47
C THR A 82 9.06 -10.52 5.08
N GLU A 83 9.25 -9.57 6.01
CA GLU A 83 10.51 -9.39 6.73
C GLU A 83 10.85 -10.62 7.58
N ARG A 84 9.85 -11.22 8.25
CA ARG A 84 10.02 -12.47 8.99
C ARG A 84 10.49 -13.61 8.07
N ILE A 85 9.87 -13.79 6.91
CA ILE A 85 10.27 -14.80 5.92
C ILE A 85 11.71 -14.56 5.44
N LEU A 86 12.07 -13.32 5.14
CA LEU A 86 13.43 -12.96 4.68
C LEU A 86 14.48 -13.17 5.77
N ARG A 87 14.14 -12.92 7.03
CA ARG A 87 15.01 -13.15 8.19
C ARG A 87 15.27 -14.64 8.42
N ASP A 88 14.23 -15.45 8.30
CA ASP A 88 14.28 -16.90 8.55
C ASP A 88 14.59 -17.70 7.27
N TRP A 89 15.06 -17.04 6.20
CA TRP A 89 15.25 -17.63 4.88
C TRP A 89 16.30 -18.75 4.91
N PRO A 90 15.93 -20.01 4.66
CA PRO A 90 16.88 -21.12 4.66
C PRO A 90 17.83 -20.98 3.45
N LEU A 91 19.13 -21.08 3.72
CA LEU A 91 20.17 -21.20 2.70
C LEU A 91 20.18 -22.59 2.08
#